data_AF-A0A7W0Z0I7-F1
#
_entry.id   AF-A0A7W0Z0I7-F1
#
_cell.length_a   1.000
_cell.length_b   1.000
_cell.length_c   1.000
_cell.angle_alpha   90.00
_cell.angle_beta   90.00
_cell.angle_gamma   90.00
#
_symmetry.space_group_name_H-M   'P 1'
#
loop_
_entity.id
_entity.type
_entity.pdbx_description
1 polymer ?
#
loop_
_entity_poly.entity_id
_entity_poly.type
_entity_poly.pdbx_seq_one_letter_code
_entity_poly.pdbx_strand_id
1 'polypeptide(L)' 'MKVVVLTTSYPRFAGDAAGRFVADGVRRLVDRGVAMEVVSPQHFRHFGIAYGSGIVGNLRARPARALLLPAMFAGFVRAA' A
#
# COMPACT_ATOMS: atom_id res chain seq x y z
N MET A 1 7.89 20.49 -5.28
CA MET A 1 8.29 19.08 -5.46
C MET A 1 7.10 18.21 -5.06
N LYS A 2 6.72 17.24 -5.90
CA LYS A 2 5.65 16.28 -5.59
C LYS A 2 6.29 14.93 -5.27
N VAL A 3 5.87 14.29 -4.18
CA VAL A 3 6.42 13.02 -3.71
C VAL A 3 5.31 11.98 -3.66
N VAL A 4 5.54 10.82 -4.27
CA VAL A 4 4.63 9.68 -4.22
C VAL A 4 5.17 8.64 -3.25
N VAL A 5 4.34 8.19 -2.32
CA VAL A 5 4.63 7.08 -1.41
C VAL A 5 3.93 5.83 -1.91
N LEU A 6 4.71 4.89 -2.43
CA LEU A 6 4.24 3.55 -2.76
C LEU A 6 4.37 2.67 -1.52
N THR A 7 3.24 2.17 -1.01
CA THR A 7 3.23 1.30 0.16
C THR A 7 2.28 0.15 -0.03
N THR A 8 2.65 -1.04 0.47
CA THR A 8 1.79 -2.22 0.48
C THR A 8 0.88 -2.27 1.72
N SER A 9 0.98 -1.27 2.60
CA SER A 9 0.09 -1.07 3.75
C SER A 9 -0.11 0.42 4.02
N TYR A 10 -1.38 0.82 4.10
CA TYR A 10 -1.80 2.15 4.51
C TYR A 10 -3.14 2.02 5.25
N PRO A 11 -3.44 2.86 6.26
CA PRO A 11 -4.67 2.75 7.02
C PRO A 11 -5.89 2.77 6.10
N ARG A 12 -6.80 1.80 6.29
CA ARG A 12 -8.03 1.68 5.51
C ARG A 12 -9.22 2.40 6.14
N PHE A 13 -9.13 2.63 7.44
CA PHE A 13 -10.14 3.30 8.25
C PHE A 13 -9.47 3.94 9.47
N ALA A 14 -10.20 4.82 10.17
CA ALA A 14 -9.71 5.44 11.39
C ALA A 14 -9.41 4.37 12.47
N GLY A 15 -8.17 4.33 12.96
CA GLY A 15 -7.73 3.34 13.95
C GLY A 15 -7.10 2.08 13.34
N ASP A 16 -7.00 1.95 12.02
CA ASP A 16 -6.26 0.84 11.40
C ASP A 16 -4.76 0.95 11.71
N ALA A 17 -4.21 -0.11 12.30
CA ALA A 17 -2.79 -0.18 12.65
C ALA A 17 -1.90 -0.36 11.41
N ALA A 18 -2.44 -0.92 10.32
CA ALA A 18 -1.68 -1.19 9.10
C ALA A 18 -1.14 0.11 8.48
N GLY A 19 0.18 0.22 8.36
CA GLY A 19 0.82 1.37 7.74
C GLY A 19 0.65 2.69 8.49
N ARG A 20 0.29 2.66 9.79
CA ARG A 20 0.09 3.89 10.60
C ARG A 20 1.30 4.82 10.58
N PHE A 21 2.50 4.25 10.68
CA PHE A 21 3.76 5.01 10.61
C PHE A 21 3.94 5.74 9.26
N VAL A 22 3.48 5.14 8.16
CA VAL A 22 3.50 5.77 6.82
C VAL A 22 2.55 6.96 6.80
N ALA A 23 1.33 6.78 7.32
CA ALA A 23 0.33 7.85 7.40
C ALA A 23 0.82 9.03 8.26
N ASP A 24 1.46 8.74 9.40
CA ASP A 24 2.03 9.78 10.26
C ASP A 24 3.19 10.52 9.57
N GLY A 25 4.05 9.81 8.83
CA GLY A 25 5.11 10.43 8.03
C GLY A 25 4.57 11.33 6.91
N VAL A 26 3.60 10.82 6.14
CA VAL A 26 2.93 11.59 5.07
C VAL A 26 2.28 12.85 5.64
N ARG A 27 1.51 12.73 6.73
CA ARG A 27 0.86 13.87 7.38
C ARG A 27 1.85 14.94 7.80
N ARG A 28 2.96 14.57 8.46
CA ARG A 28 3.99 15.54 8.86
C ARG A 28 4.63 16.29 7.69
N LEU A 29 4.73 15.65 6.52
CA LEU A 29 5.25 16.30 5.32
C LEU A 29 4.21 17.20 4.67
N VAL A 30 2.95 16.79 4.63
CA VAL A 30 1.83 17.63 4.17
C VAL A 30 1.69 18.87 5.06
N ASP A 31 1.77 18.72 6.39
CA ASP A 31 1.74 19.83 7.35
C ASP A 31 2.89 20.85 7.14
N ARG A 32 3.95 20.43 6.44
CA ARG A 32 5.09 21.27 6.03
C ARG A 32 4.97 21.82 4.61
N GLY A 33 3.81 21.67 3.97
CA GLY A 33 3.54 22.15 2.62
C GLY A 33 4.11 21.29 1.49
N VAL A 34 4.54 20.05 1.77
CA VAL A 34 4.99 19.13 0.71
C VAL A 34 3.77 18.51 0.03
N ALA A 35 3.75 18.57 -1.30
CA ALA A 35 2.73 17.88 -2.10
C ALA A 35 2.99 16.37 -2.09
N MET A 36 2.20 15.64 -1.31
CA MET A 36 2.30 14.19 -1.14
C MET A 36 1.15 13.47 -1.83
N GLU A 37 1.43 12.31 -2.40
CA GLU A 37 0.44 11.36 -2.88
C GLU A 37 0.77 9.98 -2.33
N VAL A 38 -0.26 9.21 -1.96
CA VAL A 38 -0.08 7.85 -1.45
C VAL A 38 -0.74 6.90 -2.40
N VAL A 39 0.00 5.88 -2.83
CA VAL A 39 -0.53 4.78 -3.63
C VAL A 39 -0.39 3.50 -2.82
N SER A 40 -1.53 2.85 -2.59
CA SER A 40 -1.60 1.62 -1.81
C SER A 40 -2.53 0.60 -2.47
N PRO A 41 -2.52 -0.66 -2.00
CA PRO A 41 -3.44 -1.70 -2.44
C PRO A 41 -4.94 -1.36 -2.30
N GLN A 42 -5.33 -0.23 -1.69
CA GLN A 42 -6.71 0.27 -1.75
C GLN A 42 -7.09 0.80 -3.14
N HIS A 43 -6.11 1.19 -3.96
CA HIS A 43 -6.35 1.84 -5.25
C HIS A 43 -6.40 0.85 -6.43
N PHE A 44 -6.09 -0.43 -6.20
CA PHE A 44 -6.10 -1.44 -7.24
C PHE A 44 -6.36 -2.83 -6.66
N ARG A 45 -6.67 -3.79 -7.54
CA ARG A 45 -6.90 -5.18 -7.10
C ARG A 45 -5.59 -5.82 -6.68
N HIS A 46 -5.46 -6.11 -5.38
CA HIS A 46 -4.28 -6.76 -4.81
C HIS A 46 -4.44 -8.27 -4.60
N PHE A 47 -5.53 -8.87 -5.07
CA PHE A 47 -5.76 -10.32 -5.10
C PHE A 47 -5.64 -11.05 -3.74
N GLY A 48 -5.81 -10.33 -2.64
CA GLY A 48 -5.59 -10.86 -1.28
C GLY A 48 -4.12 -11.13 -0.96
N ILE A 49 -3.19 -10.51 -1.70
CA ILE A 49 -1.74 -10.58 -1.47
C ILE A 49 -1.34 -9.56 -0.40
N ALA A 50 -1.79 -8.31 -0.49
CA ALA A 50 -1.59 -7.29 0.54
C ALA A 50 -2.58 -7.39 1.72
N TYR A 51 -2.31 -6.63 2.80
CA TYR A 51 -3.07 -6.59 4.06
C TYR A 51 -3.10 -7.92 4.83
N GLY A 52 -3.97 -8.07 5.83
CA GLY A 52 -4.09 -9.29 6.64
C GLY A 52 -2.79 -9.61 7.37
N SER A 53 -2.23 -10.79 7.10
CA SER A 53 -0.93 -11.24 7.66
C SER A 53 0.30 -10.65 6.96
N GLY A 54 0.09 -9.69 6.05
CA GLY A 54 1.12 -9.13 5.18
C GLY A 54 1.41 -10.01 3.96
N ILE A 55 2.20 -9.48 3.02
CA ILE A 55 2.47 -10.16 1.74
C ILE A 55 3.05 -11.56 1.96
N VAL A 56 4.10 -11.66 2.78
CA VAL A 56 4.77 -12.94 3.03
C VAL A 56 3.82 -13.95 3.68
N GLY A 57 3.06 -13.54 4.71
CA GLY A 57 2.12 -14.41 5.39
C GLY A 57 0.99 -14.90 4.45
N ASN A 58 0.43 -13.99 3.65
CA ASN A 58 -0.64 -14.32 2.71
C ASN A 58 -0.17 -15.23 1.57
N LEU A 59 1.06 -15.06 1.09
CA LEU A 59 1.66 -15.93 0.07
C LEU A 59 2.00 -17.30 0.65
N ARG A 60 2.52 -17.38 1.88
CA ARG A 60 2.74 -18.67 2.56
C ARG A 60 1.44 -19.45 2.74
N ALA A 61 0.35 -18.77 3.11
CA ALA A 61 -0.95 -19.40 3.26
C ALA A 61 -1.56 -19.87 1.94
N ARG A 62 -1.26 -19.20 0.82
CA ARG A 62 -1.79 -19.52 -0.52
C ARG A 62 -0.74 -19.27 -1.62
N PRO A 63 0.24 -20.18 -1.82
CA PRO A 63 1.40 -19.94 -2.67
C PRO A 63 1.07 -19.70 -4.14
N ALA A 64 -0.02 -20.28 -4.65
CA ALA A 64 -0.48 -20.06 -6.02
C ALA A 64 -0.75 -18.57 -6.34
N ARG A 65 -1.01 -17.72 -5.33
CA ARG A 65 -1.19 -16.27 -5.53
C ARG A 65 0.08 -15.56 -5.98
N ALA A 66 1.26 -16.16 -5.84
CA ALA A 66 2.50 -15.59 -6.35
C ALA A 66 2.45 -15.33 -7.86
N LEU A 67 1.69 -16.14 -8.61
CA LEU A 67 1.46 -15.95 -10.04
C LEU A 67 0.74 -14.63 -10.38
N LEU A 68 0.05 -14.03 -9.41
CA LEU A 68 -0.69 -12.77 -9.57
C LEU A 68 0.13 -11.53 -9.16
N LEU A 69 1.38 -11.70 -8.68
CA LEU A 69 2.25 -10.59 -8.32
C LEU A 69 2.51 -9.60 -9.47
N PRO A 70 2.78 -10.05 -10.72
CA PRO A 70 2.94 -9.11 -11.83
C PRO A 70 1.70 -8.25 -12.06
N ALA A 71 0.50 -8.83 -11.98
CA ALA A 71 -0.75 -8.10 -12.12
C ALA A 71 -0.96 -7.10 -10.97
N MET A 72 -0.59 -7.46 -9.74
CA MET A 72 -0.60 -6.55 -8.60
C MET A 72 0.37 -5.38 -8.81
N PHE A 73 1.59 -5.62 -9.28
CA PHE A 73 2.59 -4.56 -9.52
C PHE A 73 2.20 -3.64 -10.67
N ALA A 74 1.59 -4.17 -11.74
CA ALA A 74 1.00 -3.33 -12.79
C ALA A 74 -0.08 -2.39 -12.21
N GLY A 75 -0.81 -2.83 -11.19
CA GLY A 75 -1.75 -2.00 -10.43
C GLY A 75 -1.09 -0.80 -9.76
N PHE A 76 0.10 -0.97 -9.17
CA PHE A 76 0.89 0.15 -8.62
C PHE A 76 1.34 1.13 -9.69
N VAL A 77 1.89 0.63 -10.80
CA VAL A 77 2.39 1.47 -11.91
C VAL A 77 1.28 2.33 -12.50
N ARG A 78 0.07 1.77 -12.64
CA ARG A 78 -1.07 2.50 -13.21
C ARG A 78 -1.70 3.49 -12.22
N ALA A 79 -1.49 3.30 -10.92
CA ALA A 79 -2.11 4.12 -9.88
C ALA A 79 -1.20 5.25 -9.36
N ALA A 80 0.06 5.29 -9.80
CA ALA A 80 1.04 6.33 -9.49
C ALA A 80 1.21 7.29 -10.67
#